data_AF-A0A7L7VW01-F1
#
_entry.id   AF-A0A7L7VW01-F1
#
_cell.length_a   1.000
_cell.length_b   1.000
_cell.length_c   1.000
_cell.angle_alpha   90.00
_cell.angle_beta   90.00
_cell.angle_gamma   90.00
#
_symmetry.space_group_name_H-M   'P 1'
#
loop_
_entity.id
_entity.type
_entity.pdbx_description
1 polymer ?
#
loop_
_entity_poly.entity_id
_entity_poly.type
_entity_poly.pdbx_seq_one_letter_code
_entity_poly.pdbx_strand_id
1 'polypeptide(L)'
;MPVVINETMGAYSELLMLLAAGTYTVAFIAFAWDLARSSKALRAIDLKAAEAAGTAGAAGAKVPVAAGVGASAAAADRVDSHLAGPAGRAERPSSSAAKAGTASGAGLTADADMRYAAERRVPARVAVALTVLGALIHGGGVVTRALGAGRVPWGNMYEFLTTGAFVAVAVFLLVLIRRDLRFLGTFVVGLAIVMLVAASVAYWTPVGHLVPALQSYWLIIHVSIAVLSSALFTLTFAMSALQLVQSHRQKTIAAGGADKLGFMRLVPSALSLENLSYRINAIAFIGWTFTLMFGAIWAEKAWGRFWGWDTKEVWTFVIWVVYAGYLHARATRGWTGTRAAWLSIVGYLCVVFNFTIVNQFFNGLHSYSGL
;
A
#
# COMPACT_ATOMS: atom_id res chain seq x y z
N MET A 1 23.73 -2.26 -35.69
CA MET A 1 23.45 -3.70 -35.93
C MET A 1 22.16 -4.04 -35.19
N PRO A 2 21.22 -4.81 -35.78
CA PRO A 2 20.09 -5.31 -35.01
C PRO A 2 20.66 -6.13 -33.85
N VAL A 3 20.24 -5.79 -32.62
CA VAL A 3 20.62 -6.54 -31.43
C VAL A 3 20.11 -7.96 -31.60
N VAL A 4 21.01 -8.95 -31.64
CA VAL A 4 20.58 -10.34 -31.75
C VAL A 4 19.88 -10.74 -30.46
N ILE A 5 18.66 -11.26 -30.58
CA ILE A 5 17.89 -11.76 -29.45
C ILE A 5 18.61 -12.97 -28.85
N ASN A 6 18.85 -12.94 -27.54
CA ASN A 6 19.45 -14.05 -26.81
C ASN A 6 18.36 -14.85 -26.08
N GLU A 7 17.88 -15.90 -26.74
CA GLU A 7 16.85 -16.80 -26.24
C GLU A 7 17.26 -17.51 -24.94
N THR A 8 18.55 -17.83 -24.77
CA THR A 8 19.06 -18.45 -23.55
C THR A 8 18.87 -17.54 -22.33
N MET A 9 19.11 -16.24 -22.49
CA MET A 9 18.83 -15.24 -21.45
C MET A 9 17.33 -15.06 -21.21
N GLY A 10 16.52 -15.21 -22.26
CA GLY A 10 15.05 -15.29 -22.16
C GLY A 10 14.60 -16.46 -21.28
N ALA A 11 15.13 -17.66 -21.53
CA ALA A 11 14.82 -18.85 -20.74
C ALA A 11 15.27 -18.74 -19.27
N TYR A 12 16.46 -18.17 -19.01
CA TYR A 12 16.90 -17.88 -17.64
C TYR A 12 15.99 -16.87 -16.94
N SER A 13 15.51 -15.85 -17.65
CA SER A 13 14.54 -14.91 -17.10
C SER A 13 13.28 -15.62 -16.65
N GLU A 14 12.70 -16.48 -17.49
CA GLU A 14 11.48 -17.24 -17.17
C GLU A 14 11.67 -18.16 -15.96
N LEU A 15 12.80 -18.87 -15.88
CA LEU A 15 13.15 -19.69 -14.72
C LEU A 15 13.23 -18.84 -13.44
N LEU A 16 13.89 -17.68 -13.50
CA LEU A 16 14.02 -16.76 -12.37
C LEU A 16 12.66 -16.18 -11.96
N MET A 17 11.74 -15.90 -12.90
CA MET A 17 10.37 -15.47 -12.58
C MET A 17 9.61 -16.54 -11.80
N LEU A 18 9.72 -17.81 -12.21
CA LEU A 18 9.09 -18.93 -11.50
C LEU A 18 9.69 -19.14 -10.10
N LEU A 19 11.02 -19.09 -9.97
CA LEU A 19 11.69 -19.18 -8.67
C LEU A 19 11.33 -18.01 -7.75
N ALA A 20 11.21 -16.79 -8.30
CA ALA A 20 10.73 -15.63 -7.56
C ALA A 20 9.30 -15.82 -7.09
N ALA A 21 8.39 -16.30 -7.95
CA ALA A 21 7.01 -16.58 -7.58
C ALA A 21 6.91 -17.63 -6.46
N GLY A 22 7.71 -18.71 -6.54
CA GLY A 22 7.81 -19.71 -5.47
C GLY A 22 8.31 -19.11 -4.16
N THR A 23 9.37 -18.31 -4.22
CA THR A 23 9.96 -17.64 -3.05
C THR A 23 8.98 -16.66 -2.40
N TYR A 24 8.29 -15.86 -3.21
CA TYR A 24 7.23 -14.95 -2.72
C TYR A 24 6.06 -15.72 -2.11
N THR A 25 5.70 -16.89 -2.64
CA THR A 25 4.66 -17.73 -2.05
C THR A 25 5.05 -18.16 -0.64
N VAL A 26 6.30 -18.60 -0.42
CA VAL A 26 6.80 -18.93 0.92
C VAL A 26 6.83 -17.69 1.83
N ALA A 27 7.26 -16.54 1.31
CA ALA A 27 7.25 -15.28 2.05
C ALA A 27 5.83 -14.86 2.46
N PHE A 28 4.85 -15.01 1.56
CA PHE A 28 3.43 -14.73 1.81
C PHE A 28 2.87 -15.62 2.90
N ILE A 29 3.14 -16.93 2.85
CA ILE A 29 2.75 -17.86 3.91
C ILE A 29 3.39 -17.47 5.25
N ALA A 30 4.67 -17.06 5.25
CA ALA A 30 5.34 -16.60 6.47
C ALA A 30 4.70 -15.33 7.04
N PHE A 31 4.34 -14.34 6.20
CA PHE A 31 3.60 -13.15 6.65
C PHE A 31 2.20 -13.48 7.17
N ALA A 32 1.47 -14.37 6.48
CA ALA A 32 0.16 -14.83 6.92
C ALA A 32 0.23 -15.58 8.26
N TRP A 33 1.28 -16.39 8.44
CA TRP A 33 1.55 -17.11 9.68
C TRP A 33 1.88 -16.16 10.84
N ASP A 34 2.75 -15.17 10.62
CA ASP A 34 3.05 -14.13 11.62
C ASP A 34 1.77 -13.45 12.10
N LEU A 35 0.92 -13.04 11.14
CA LEU A 35 -0.37 -12.41 11.43
C LEU A 35 -1.31 -13.31 12.27
N ALA A 36 -1.42 -14.59 11.88
CA ALA A 36 -2.27 -15.56 12.58
C ALA A 36 -1.75 -15.88 14.00
N ARG A 37 -0.43 -16.06 14.16
CA ARG A 37 0.19 -16.36 15.45
C ARG A 37 0.03 -15.19 16.41
N SER A 38 0.30 -13.96 15.95
CA SER A 38 0.12 -12.77 16.76
C SER A 38 -1.35 -12.55 17.14
N SER A 39 -2.31 -12.91 16.28
CA SER A 39 -3.74 -12.89 16.63
C SER A 39 -4.09 -13.85 17.76
N LYS A 40 -3.53 -15.07 17.77
CA LYS A 40 -3.76 -16.07 18.83
C LYS A 40 -3.12 -15.64 20.15
N ALA A 41 -1.91 -15.09 20.11
CA ALA A 41 -1.23 -14.58 21.30
C ALA A 41 -2.03 -13.44 21.96
N LEU A 42 -2.54 -12.50 21.16
CA LEU A 42 -3.39 -11.41 21.66
C LEU A 42 -4.68 -11.94 22.31
N ARG A 43 -5.36 -12.90 21.67
CA ARG A 43 -6.55 -13.55 22.25
C ARG A 43 -6.25 -14.25 23.58
N ALA A 44 -5.11 -14.92 23.70
CA ALA A 44 -4.72 -15.59 24.94
C ALA A 44 -4.45 -14.59 26.08
N ILE A 45 -3.89 -13.41 25.76
CA ILE A 45 -3.72 -12.32 26.72
C ILE A 45 -5.09 -11.77 27.15
N ASP A 46 -6.01 -11.55 26.21
CA ASP A 46 -7.37 -11.08 26.51
C ASP A 46 -8.12 -12.07 27.42
N LEU A 47 -8.00 -13.38 27.16
CA LEU A 47 -8.59 -14.43 28.01
C LEU A 47 -7.99 -14.40 29.42
N LYS A 48 -6.66 -14.32 29.54
CA LYS A 48 -5.99 -14.20 30.85
C LYS A 48 -6.38 -12.93 31.60
N ALA A 49 -6.54 -11.80 30.89
CA ALA A 49 -6.98 -10.55 31.49
C ALA A 49 -8.44 -10.62 31.96
N ALA A 50 -9.31 -11.29 31.19
CA ALA A 50 -10.69 -11.56 31.57
C ALA A 50 -10.79 -12.51 32.78
N GLU A 51 -9.96 -13.56 32.82
CA GLU A 51 -9.83 -14.46 33.97
C GLU A 51 -9.36 -13.70 35.22
N ALA A 52 -8.32 -12.86 35.08
CA ALA A 52 -7.82 -12.04 36.18
C ALA A 52 -8.87 -11.04 36.70
N ALA A 53 -9.62 -10.39 35.80
CA ALA A 53 -10.73 -9.49 36.16
C ALA A 53 -11.89 -10.24 36.84
N GLY A 54 -12.21 -11.46 36.38
CA GLY A 54 -13.18 -12.34 37.02
C GLY A 54 -12.76 -12.78 38.42
N THR A 55 -11.47 -13.09 38.62
CA THR A 55 -10.92 -13.43 39.94
C THR A 55 -10.84 -12.23 40.89
N ALA A 56 -10.58 -11.03 40.37
CA ALA A 56 -10.59 -9.79 41.17
C ALA A 56 -12.02 -9.40 41.58
N GLY A 57 -13.01 -9.63 40.72
CA GLY A 57 -14.43 -9.47 41.05
C GLY A 57 -14.91 -10.42 42.16
N ALA A 58 -14.34 -11.63 42.24
CA ALA A 58 -14.62 -12.58 43.32
C ALA A 58 -13.90 -12.23 44.64
N ALA A 59 -12.73 -11.57 44.59
CA ALA A 59 -11.96 -11.17 45.77
C ALA A 59 -12.35 -9.78 46.34
N GLY A 60 -13.05 -8.94 45.56
CA GLY A 60 -13.43 -7.57 45.93
C GLY A 60 -14.68 -7.42 46.82
N ALA A 61 -15.32 -8.51 47.26
CA ALA A 61 -16.56 -8.47 48.05
C ALA A 61 -16.35 -8.19 49.56
N LYS A 62 -15.37 -7.38 49.94
CA LYS A 62 -15.27 -6.81 51.29
C LYS A 62 -15.30 -5.29 51.20
N VAL A 63 -16.49 -4.74 51.36
CA VAL A 63 -16.75 -3.31 51.51
C VAL A 63 -16.30 -2.87 52.91
N PRO A 64 -15.31 -1.98 53.07
CA PRO A 64 -15.21 -1.18 54.28
C PRO A 64 -16.11 0.04 54.11
N VAL A 65 -17.14 0.12 54.93
CA VAL A 65 -17.96 1.30 55.12
C VAL A 65 -17.12 2.33 55.89
N ALA A 66 -16.91 3.52 55.33
CA ALA A 66 -16.46 4.68 56.09
C ALA A 66 -17.23 5.93 55.64
N ALA A 67 -17.79 6.59 56.65
CA ALA A 67 -18.67 7.74 56.60
C ALA A 67 -18.05 8.96 55.90
N GLY A 68 -18.91 9.77 55.28
CA GLY A 68 -18.52 11.01 54.62
C GLY A 68 -18.27 12.17 55.57
N VAL A 69 -17.52 13.16 55.08
CA VAL A 69 -17.59 14.57 55.47
C VAL A 69 -17.26 15.38 54.21
N GLY A 70 -18.10 16.37 53.89
CA GLY A 70 -17.88 17.28 52.78
C GLY A 70 -16.91 18.41 53.10
N ALA A 71 -16.32 19.00 52.07
CA ALA A 71 -15.75 20.35 52.13
C ALA A 71 -15.74 20.99 50.73
N SER A 72 -16.35 22.17 50.66
CA SER A 72 -16.29 23.15 49.58
C SER A 72 -14.91 23.83 49.56
N ALA A 73 -14.39 24.18 48.37
CA ALA A 73 -13.79 25.50 48.14
C ALA A 73 -13.44 25.71 46.65
N ALA A 74 -13.79 26.90 46.16
CA ALA A 74 -13.50 27.45 44.85
C ALA A 74 -12.03 27.86 44.67
N ALA A 75 -11.57 27.92 43.42
CA ALA A 75 -10.51 28.81 42.99
C ALA A 75 -10.76 29.29 41.55
N ALA A 76 -11.00 30.60 41.44
CA ALA A 76 -11.09 31.43 40.25
C ALA A 76 -9.79 31.37 39.42
N ASP A 77 -9.88 31.23 38.09
CA ASP A 77 -9.88 32.30 37.08
C ASP A 77 -8.49 32.50 36.43
N ARG A 78 -8.47 32.32 35.11
CA ARG A 78 -7.64 33.10 34.17
C ARG A 78 -8.15 32.90 32.75
N VAL A 79 -8.85 33.94 32.31
CA VAL A 79 -9.19 34.28 30.93
C VAL A 79 -7.92 34.50 30.11
N ASP A 80 -7.75 33.76 29.02
CA ASP A 80 -6.96 34.20 27.86
C ASP A 80 -7.82 34.08 26.61
N SER A 81 -8.19 35.24 26.09
CA SER A 81 -9.02 35.48 24.93
C SER A 81 -8.20 35.34 23.64
N HIS A 82 -8.47 34.28 22.87
CA HIS A 82 -8.06 34.21 21.47
C HIS A 82 -9.26 33.91 20.57
N LEU A 83 -9.78 34.98 19.98
CA LEU A 83 -10.39 35.10 18.65
C LEU A 83 -11.14 33.87 18.13
N ALA A 84 -12.47 33.94 18.25
CA ALA A 84 -13.42 33.01 17.63
C ALA A 84 -13.27 33.03 16.09
N GLY A 85 -12.64 31.99 15.55
CA GLY A 85 -12.72 31.63 14.13
C GLY A 85 -13.98 30.80 13.84
N PRO A 86 -14.48 30.75 12.60
CA PRO A 86 -15.79 30.19 12.28
C PRO A 86 -15.95 28.72 12.71
N ALA A 87 -17.07 28.45 13.38
CA ALA A 87 -17.50 27.12 13.81
C ALA A 87 -17.83 26.23 12.61
N GLY A 88 -16.84 25.49 12.12
CA GLY A 88 -17.02 24.53 11.02
C GLY A 88 -15.89 23.53 10.84
N ARG A 89 -14.89 23.51 11.72
CA ARG A 89 -13.80 22.54 11.66
C ARG A 89 -14.22 21.30 12.44
N ALA A 90 -14.57 20.23 11.73
CA ALA A 90 -14.74 18.90 12.29
C ALA A 90 -13.62 18.63 13.30
N GLU A 91 -14.01 18.42 14.55
CA GLU A 91 -13.13 18.22 15.68
C GLU A 91 -12.16 17.07 15.35
N ARG A 92 -10.88 17.40 15.17
CA ARG A 92 -9.83 16.39 15.02
C ARG A 92 -9.82 15.60 16.33
N PRO A 93 -9.94 14.26 16.32
CA PRO A 93 -9.52 13.48 17.46
C PRO A 93 -8.02 13.76 17.63
N SER A 94 -7.68 14.52 18.67
CA SER A 94 -6.27 14.77 18.98
C SER A 94 -5.62 13.43 19.31
N SER A 95 -4.33 13.31 18.99
CA SER A 95 -3.50 12.15 19.33
C SER A 95 -3.47 11.83 20.84
N SER A 96 -3.99 12.73 21.69
CA SER A 96 -4.16 12.54 23.13
C SER A 96 -5.26 11.54 23.47
N ALA A 97 -6.39 11.54 22.76
CA ALA A 97 -7.50 10.61 23.05
C ALA A 97 -7.14 9.14 22.74
N ALA A 98 -6.18 8.93 21.83
CA ALA A 98 -5.64 7.60 21.54
C ALA A 98 -4.68 7.07 22.62
N LYS A 99 -4.10 7.94 23.47
CA LYS A 99 -3.21 7.53 24.57
C LYS A 99 -3.95 6.94 25.77
N ALA A 100 -5.21 7.31 25.98
CA ALA A 100 -5.94 6.96 27.21
C ALA A 100 -6.45 5.50 27.25
N GLY A 101 -6.46 4.77 26.12
CA GLY A 101 -7.04 3.42 26.04
C GLY A 101 -6.06 2.26 25.80
N THR A 102 -4.74 2.51 25.74
CA THR A 102 -3.77 1.52 25.22
C THR A 102 -2.78 0.99 26.25
N ALA A 103 -3.03 1.16 27.55
CA ALA A 103 -2.08 0.81 28.60
C ALA A 103 -1.77 -0.70 28.73
N SER A 104 -2.54 -1.61 28.12
CA SER A 104 -2.32 -3.07 28.26
C SER A 104 -1.66 -3.78 27.06
N GLY A 105 -1.15 -3.06 26.05
CA GLY A 105 -0.58 -3.69 24.83
C GLY A 105 0.58 -2.95 24.16
N ALA A 106 1.16 -1.95 24.83
CA ALA A 106 2.09 -0.98 24.25
C ALA A 106 3.39 -1.56 23.63
N GLY A 107 3.71 -2.83 23.86
CA GLY A 107 4.88 -3.50 23.27
C GLY A 107 4.66 -4.11 21.89
N LEU A 108 3.41 -4.37 21.49
CA LEU A 108 3.05 -5.21 20.33
C LEU A 108 2.40 -4.45 19.17
N THR A 109 2.30 -3.13 19.24
CA THR A 109 1.70 -2.31 18.18
C THR A 109 2.78 -1.51 17.48
N ALA A 110 2.72 -1.37 16.15
CA ALA A 110 3.46 -0.29 15.51
C ALA A 110 2.97 1.03 16.14
N ASP A 111 3.87 1.76 16.80
CA ASP A 111 3.57 3.05 17.41
C ASP A 111 2.93 4.00 16.37
N ALA A 112 2.24 5.05 16.80
CA ALA A 112 1.56 6.00 15.93
C ALA A 112 2.47 6.57 14.82
N ASP A 113 3.79 6.57 15.05
CA ASP A 113 4.84 6.99 14.13
C ASP A 113 5.32 5.91 13.14
N MET A 114 4.87 4.66 13.27
CA MET A 114 5.35 3.49 12.50
C MET A 114 6.89 3.37 12.53
N ARG A 115 7.49 3.79 13.64
CA ARG A 115 8.92 3.62 13.91
C ARG A 115 9.15 2.19 14.40
N TYR A 116 10.33 1.66 14.11
CA TYR A 116 10.74 0.32 14.52
C TYR A 116 10.50 0.12 16.02
N ALA A 117 9.57 -0.77 16.39
CA ALA A 117 9.43 -1.21 17.77
C ALA A 117 10.60 -2.12 18.14
N ALA A 118 11.08 -2.02 19.38
CA ALA A 118 12.24 -2.76 19.89
C ALA A 118 12.04 -4.29 19.96
N GLU A 119 10.82 -4.78 19.76
CA GLU A 119 10.46 -6.18 19.94
C GLU A 119 10.92 -7.07 18.76
N ARG A 120 11.68 -8.13 19.06
CA ARG A 120 12.23 -9.06 18.07
C ARG A 120 11.16 -9.99 17.49
N ARG A 121 10.42 -9.55 16.47
CA ARG A 121 9.53 -10.42 15.69
C ARG A 121 10.31 -11.31 14.72
N VAL A 122 10.77 -12.46 15.21
CA VAL A 122 11.53 -13.44 14.41
C VAL A 122 10.78 -13.88 13.14
N PRO A 123 9.47 -14.22 13.17
CA PRO A 123 8.76 -14.66 11.96
C PRO A 123 8.64 -13.55 10.92
N ALA A 124 8.31 -12.33 11.34
CA ALA A 124 8.27 -11.17 10.45
C ALA A 124 9.64 -10.86 9.81
N ARG A 125 10.76 -11.06 10.52
CA ARG A 125 12.11 -10.92 9.94
C ARG A 125 12.41 -12.00 8.91
N VAL A 126 11.99 -13.24 9.17
CA VAL A 126 12.12 -14.34 8.20
C VAL A 126 11.31 -14.03 6.95
N ALA A 127 10.06 -13.58 7.08
CA ALA A 127 9.23 -13.18 5.95
C ALA A 127 9.86 -12.05 5.13
N VAL A 128 10.44 -11.04 5.78
CA VAL A 128 11.19 -9.97 5.10
C VAL A 128 12.44 -10.51 4.42
N ALA A 129 13.22 -11.39 5.06
CA ALA A 129 14.40 -11.99 4.45
C ALA A 129 14.06 -12.82 3.20
N LEU A 130 12.98 -13.61 3.25
CA LEU A 130 12.45 -14.33 2.10
C LEU A 130 11.97 -13.37 1.00
N THR A 131 11.37 -12.24 1.37
CA THR A 131 10.96 -11.21 0.40
C THR A 131 12.16 -10.55 -0.26
N VAL A 132 13.23 -10.28 0.49
CA VAL A 132 14.49 -9.76 -0.06
C VAL A 132 15.11 -10.78 -1.01
N LEU A 133 15.19 -12.06 -0.62
CA LEU A 133 15.67 -13.13 -1.50
C LEU A 133 14.82 -13.22 -2.78
N GLY A 134 13.49 -13.24 -2.64
CA GLY A 134 12.57 -13.22 -3.78
C GLY A 134 12.76 -12.01 -4.68
N ALA A 135 13.01 -10.82 -4.10
CA ALA A 135 13.30 -9.60 -4.85
C ALA A 135 14.63 -9.67 -5.60
N LEU A 136 15.68 -10.27 -5.02
CA LEU A 136 16.95 -10.46 -5.71
C LEU A 136 16.82 -11.42 -6.89
N ILE A 137 16.12 -12.55 -6.70
CA ILE A 137 15.83 -13.51 -7.77
C ILE A 137 14.99 -12.85 -8.86
N HIS A 138 13.93 -12.13 -8.48
CA HIS A 138 13.05 -11.42 -9.40
C HIS A 138 13.80 -10.35 -10.19
N GLY A 139 14.66 -9.56 -9.52
CA GLY A 139 15.52 -8.58 -10.16
C GLY A 139 16.47 -9.22 -11.16
N GLY A 140 17.05 -10.38 -10.83
CA GLY A 140 17.82 -11.20 -11.77
C GLY A 140 17.00 -11.59 -13.00
N GLY A 141 15.73 -11.98 -12.81
CA GLY A 141 14.80 -12.30 -13.90
C GLY A 141 14.53 -11.10 -14.82
N VAL A 142 14.29 -9.92 -14.26
CA VAL A 142 14.08 -8.69 -15.04
C VAL A 142 15.35 -8.28 -15.79
N VAL A 143 16.52 -8.37 -15.15
CA VAL A 143 17.81 -8.02 -15.77
C VAL A 143 18.18 -8.99 -16.89
N THR A 144 18.05 -10.29 -16.68
CA THR A 144 18.30 -11.30 -17.72
C THR A 144 17.35 -11.12 -18.90
N ARG A 145 16.08 -10.74 -18.66
CA ARG A 145 15.16 -10.36 -19.73
C ARG A 145 15.66 -9.17 -20.53
N ALA A 146 16.13 -8.13 -19.84
CA ALA A 146 16.65 -6.91 -20.46
C ALA A 146 17.89 -7.19 -21.32
N LEU A 147 18.81 -8.01 -20.80
CA LEU A 147 20.01 -8.46 -21.51
C LEU A 147 19.65 -9.34 -22.72
N GLY A 148 18.65 -10.23 -22.57
CA GLY A 148 18.16 -11.10 -23.64
C GLY A 148 17.57 -10.33 -24.82
N ALA A 149 16.83 -9.25 -24.54
CA ALA A 149 16.27 -8.37 -25.55
C ALA A 149 17.23 -7.26 -26.01
N GLY A 150 18.32 -7.00 -25.27
CA GLY A 150 19.20 -5.84 -25.37
C GLY A 150 18.49 -4.49 -25.30
N ARG A 151 17.46 -4.41 -24.45
CA ARG A 151 16.61 -3.22 -24.21
C ARG A 151 15.95 -3.32 -22.84
N VAL A 152 15.32 -2.24 -22.39
CA VAL A 152 14.46 -2.32 -21.20
C VAL A 152 13.25 -3.24 -21.46
N PRO A 153 12.89 -4.12 -20.52
CA PRO A 153 11.84 -5.12 -20.69
C PRO A 153 10.49 -4.52 -20.32
N TRP A 154 9.98 -3.57 -21.12
CA TRP A 154 8.67 -2.90 -20.97
C TRP A 154 7.88 -2.84 -22.29
N GLY A 155 8.06 -3.85 -23.14
CA GLY A 155 7.49 -3.90 -24.48
C GLY A 155 6.10 -4.51 -24.59
N ASN A 156 5.67 -5.29 -23.59
CA ASN A 156 4.41 -6.05 -23.61
C ASN A 156 3.89 -6.31 -22.19
N MET A 157 2.68 -6.85 -22.07
CA MET A 157 2.03 -7.10 -20.76
C MET A 157 2.81 -8.04 -19.85
N TYR A 158 3.46 -9.09 -20.38
CA TYR A 158 4.36 -9.95 -19.58
C TYR A 158 5.40 -9.10 -18.85
N GLU A 159 6.15 -8.33 -19.64
CA GLU A 159 7.26 -7.50 -19.24
C GLU A 159 6.85 -6.38 -18.26
N PHE A 160 5.67 -5.79 -18.48
CA PHE A 160 5.10 -4.80 -17.56
C PHE A 160 4.62 -5.42 -16.24
N LEU A 161 3.98 -6.59 -16.25
CA LEU A 161 3.50 -7.24 -15.04
C LEU A 161 4.68 -7.73 -14.18
N THR A 162 5.70 -8.35 -14.78
CA THR A 162 6.89 -8.79 -14.06
C THR A 162 7.66 -7.59 -13.49
N THR A 163 7.96 -6.58 -14.32
CA THR A 163 8.71 -5.41 -13.84
C THR A 163 7.91 -4.58 -12.85
N GLY A 164 6.60 -4.41 -13.06
CA GLY A 164 5.71 -3.72 -12.14
C GLY A 164 5.63 -4.40 -10.78
N ALA A 165 5.53 -5.73 -10.75
CA ALA A 165 5.58 -6.51 -9.52
C ALA A 165 6.93 -6.37 -8.81
N PHE A 166 8.04 -6.39 -9.55
CA PHE A 166 9.38 -6.15 -8.99
C PHE A 166 9.50 -4.77 -8.35
N VAL A 167 9.07 -3.72 -9.06
CA VAL A 167 9.13 -2.34 -8.55
C VAL A 167 8.21 -2.16 -7.33
N ALA A 168 7.02 -2.75 -7.32
CA ALA A 168 6.12 -2.72 -6.15
C ALA A 168 6.78 -3.34 -4.91
N VAL A 169 7.41 -4.51 -5.05
CA VAL A 169 8.15 -5.17 -3.96
C VAL A 169 9.38 -4.37 -3.55
N ALA A 170 10.14 -3.84 -4.51
CA ALA A 170 11.33 -3.03 -4.24
C ALA A 170 10.99 -1.73 -3.48
N VAL A 171 9.93 -1.03 -3.89
CA VAL A 171 9.42 0.15 -3.19
C VAL A 171 8.95 -0.23 -1.78
N PHE A 172 8.24 -1.34 -1.62
CA PHE A 172 7.84 -1.83 -0.30
C PHE A 172 9.06 -2.09 0.61
N LEU A 173 10.09 -2.79 0.12
CA LEU A 173 11.32 -3.04 0.86
C LEU A 173 12.07 -1.74 1.18
N LEU A 174 12.14 -0.79 0.25
CA LEU A 174 12.77 0.52 0.46
C LEU A 174 12.06 1.33 1.56
N VAL A 175 10.73 1.35 1.53
CA VAL A 175 9.95 2.01 2.58
C VAL A 175 10.15 1.30 3.93
N LEU A 176 10.31 -0.03 3.92
CA LEU A 176 10.56 -0.85 5.11
C LEU A 176 11.86 -0.49 5.86
N ILE A 177 12.83 0.10 5.17
CA ILE A 177 14.07 0.60 5.78
C ILE A 177 13.78 1.79 6.71
N ARG A 178 12.79 2.62 6.35
CA ARG A 178 12.47 3.87 7.06
C ARG A 178 11.27 3.72 8.00
N ARG A 179 10.31 2.84 7.68
CA ARG A 179 9.04 2.65 8.39
C ARG A 179 8.74 1.17 8.55
N ASP A 180 8.29 0.74 9.72
CA ASP A 180 7.91 -0.65 9.93
C ASP A 180 6.50 -0.92 9.36
N LEU A 181 6.46 -1.25 8.07
CA LEU A 181 5.24 -1.61 7.33
C LEU A 181 5.10 -3.13 7.12
N ARG A 182 5.69 -3.97 7.98
CA ARG A 182 5.65 -5.43 7.79
C ARG A 182 4.24 -6.01 7.73
N PHE A 183 3.27 -5.37 8.39
CA PHE A 183 1.86 -5.73 8.31
C PHE A 183 1.26 -5.60 6.90
N LEU A 184 1.89 -4.78 6.03
CA LEU A 184 1.52 -4.61 4.63
C LEU A 184 2.12 -5.71 3.72
N GLY A 185 3.06 -6.50 4.25
CA GLY A 185 3.80 -7.52 3.50
C GLY A 185 2.87 -8.53 2.83
N THR A 186 1.85 -9.03 3.52
CA THR A 186 0.85 -9.96 2.95
C THR A 186 0.14 -9.35 1.74
N PHE A 187 -0.22 -8.06 1.80
CA PHE A 187 -0.91 -7.39 0.69
C PHE A 187 0.01 -7.16 -0.51
N VAL A 188 1.21 -6.61 -0.28
CA VAL A 188 2.14 -6.30 -1.38
C VAL A 188 2.67 -7.57 -2.03
N VAL A 189 3.12 -8.55 -1.23
CA VAL A 189 3.63 -9.83 -1.75
C VAL A 189 2.51 -10.63 -2.40
N GLY A 190 1.30 -10.64 -1.82
CA GLY A 190 0.13 -11.28 -2.42
C GLY A 190 -0.21 -10.71 -3.79
N LEU A 191 -0.21 -9.38 -3.92
CA LEU A 191 -0.40 -8.73 -5.23
C LEU A 191 0.73 -9.06 -6.21
N ALA A 192 1.99 -9.06 -5.76
CA ALA A 192 3.12 -9.42 -6.62
C ALA A 192 3.00 -10.87 -7.15
N ILE A 193 2.53 -11.81 -6.32
CA ILE A 193 2.23 -13.18 -6.76
C ILE A 193 1.13 -13.17 -7.82
N VAL A 194 0.01 -12.46 -7.59
CA VAL A 194 -1.07 -12.36 -8.57
C VAL A 194 -0.57 -11.80 -9.90
N MET A 195 0.27 -10.76 -9.87
CA MET A 195 0.86 -10.19 -11.08
C MET A 195 1.79 -11.18 -11.81
N LEU A 196 2.63 -11.93 -11.08
CA LEU A 196 3.52 -12.94 -11.67
C LEU A 196 2.74 -14.14 -12.25
N VAL A 197 1.68 -14.57 -11.57
CA VAL A 197 0.78 -15.63 -12.08
C VAL A 197 0.06 -15.13 -13.33
N ALA A 198 -0.48 -13.91 -13.32
CA ALA A 198 -1.12 -13.33 -14.49
C ALA A 198 -0.13 -13.21 -15.66
N ALA A 199 1.10 -12.75 -15.41
CA ALA A 199 2.15 -12.70 -16.43
C ALA A 199 2.42 -14.07 -17.03
N SER A 200 2.55 -15.10 -16.20
CA SER A 200 2.93 -16.44 -16.64
C SER A 200 1.80 -17.22 -17.32
N VAL A 201 0.54 -17.01 -16.91
CA VAL A 201 -0.62 -17.79 -17.38
C VAL A 201 -1.36 -17.09 -18.51
N ALA A 202 -1.61 -15.78 -18.37
CA ALA A 202 -2.49 -15.05 -19.29
C ALA A 202 -1.73 -14.25 -20.35
N TYR A 203 -0.50 -13.82 -20.03
CA TYR A 203 0.24 -12.87 -20.87
C TYR A 203 1.63 -13.36 -21.25
N TRP A 204 1.91 -14.66 -21.19
CA TRP A 204 3.25 -15.16 -21.51
C TRP A 204 3.63 -14.76 -22.94
N THR A 205 4.81 -14.16 -23.10
CA THR A 205 5.32 -13.71 -24.40
C THR A 205 6.82 -14.00 -24.48
N PRO A 206 7.32 -14.61 -25.57
CA PRO A 206 8.76 -14.86 -25.75
C PRO A 206 9.57 -13.56 -25.82
N VAL A 207 10.88 -13.64 -25.60
CA VAL A 207 11.74 -12.45 -25.65
C VAL A 207 11.82 -11.98 -27.10
N GLY A 208 11.80 -10.66 -27.31
CA GLY A 208 11.69 -10.15 -28.68
C GLY A 208 11.92 -8.66 -28.79
N HIS A 209 11.86 -8.19 -30.04
CA HIS A 209 12.04 -6.78 -30.36
C HIS A 209 10.84 -5.93 -29.98
N LEU A 210 11.08 -4.63 -29.77
CA LEU A 210 10.01 -3.65 -29.64
C LEU A 210 9.37 -3.37 -30.99
N VAL A 211 8.06 -3.11 -30.98
CA VAL A 211 7.39 -2.47 -32.11
C VAL A 211 8.05 -1.11 -32.40
N PRO A 212 8.11 -0.65 -33.66
CA PRO A 212 8.87 0.55 -34.04
C PRO A 212 8.52 1.80 -33.22
N ALA A 213 7.25 2.01 -32.88
CA ALA A 213 6.80 3.15 -32.07
C ALA A 213 7.39 3.18 -30.65
N LEU A 214 7.79 2.03 -30.11
CA LEU A 214 8.38 1.89 -28.78
C LEU A 214 9.91 2.04 -28.77
N GLN A 215 10.58 2.06 -29.94
CA GLN A 215 12.04 2.19 -30.04
C GLN A 215 12.53 3.64 -29.82
N SER A 216 12.27 4.19 -28.63
CA SER A 216 12.61 5.56 -28.29
C SER A 216 13.08 5.68 -26.84
N TYR A 217 13.97 6.63 -26.56
CA TYR A 217 14.39 6.97 -25.20
C TYR A 217 13.22 7.43 -24.32
N TRP A 218 12.13 7.92 -24.94
CA TRP A 218 10.91 8.30 -24.24
C TRP A 218 10.24 7.14 -23.52
N LEU A 219 10.35 5.92 -24.06
CA LEU A 219 9.89 4.72 -23.37
C LEU A 219 10.55 4.63 -21.99
N ILE A 220 11.86 4.90 -21.90
CA ILE A 220 12.60 4.80 -20.65
C ILE A 220 12.11 5.85 -19.65
N ILE A 221 11.96 7.10 -20.09
CA ILE A 221 11.59 8.22 -19.21
C ILE A 221 10.13 8.11 -18.76
N HIS A 222 9.20 7.92 -19.70
CA HIS A 222 7.77 7.90 -19.40
C HIS A 222 7.39 6.67 -18.57
N VAL A 223 7.80 5.47 -19.02
CA VAL A 223 7.36 4.22 -18.37
C VAL A 223 7.97 4.05 -16.99
N SER A 224 9.23 4.44 -16.78
CA SER A 224 9.85 4.32 -15.45
C SER A 224 9.11 5.12 -14.38
N ILE A 225 8.71 6.36 -14.70
CA ILE A 225 7.96 7.23 -13.79
C ILE A 225 6.53 6.68 -13.60
N ALA A 226 5.89 6.21 -14.67
CA ALA A 226 4.56 5.60 -14.59
C ALA A 226 4.55 4.40 -13.63
N VAL A 227 5.50 3.47 -13.82
CA VAL A 227 5.62 2.26 -13.00
C VAL A 227 5.96 2.60 -11.54
N LEU A 228 6.84 3.57 -11.31
CA LEU A 228 7.17 4.04 -9.95
C LEU A 228 5.94 4.65 -9.26
N SER A 229 5.17 5.50 -9.93
CA SER A 229 3.93 6.07 -9.40
C SER A 229 2.89 4.99 -9.13
N SER A 230 2.69 4.03 -10.04
CA SER A 230 1.79 2.89 -9.84
C SER A 230 2.20 2.03 -8.63
N ALA A 231 3.50 1.82 -8.41
CA ALA A 231 3.98 1.13 -7.22
C ALA A 231 3.64 1.91 -5.94
N LEU A 232 3.84 3.22 -5.90
CA LEU A 232 3.46 4.05 -4.76
C LEU A 232 1.93 4.03 -4.52
N PHE A 233 1.12 4.12 -5.58
CA PHE A 233 -0.34 4.00 -5.47
C PHE A 233 -0.80 2.63 -4.98
N THR A 234 -0.05 1.57 -5.32
CA THR A 234 -0.29 0.23 -4.80
C THR A 234 -0.11 0.17 -3.28
N LEU A 235 0.94 0.81 -2.75
CA LEU A 235 1.17 0.89 -1.31
C LEU A 235 0.05 1.66 -0.61
N THR A 236 -0.39 2.79 -1.16
CA THR A 236 -1.45 3.61 -0.56
C THR A 236 -2.82 2.95 -0.63
N PHE A 237 -3.11 2.22 -1.71
CA PHE A 237 -4.28 1.34 -1.81
C PHE A 237 -4.33 0.33 -0.67
N ALA A 238 -3.23 -0.39 -0.43
CA ALA A 238 -3.16 -1.38 0.64
C ALA A 238 -3.32 -0.71 2.03
N MET A 239 -2.73 0.47 2.25
CA MET A 239 -2.95 1.25 3.48
C MET A 239 -4.40 1.70 3.65
N SER A 240 -5.06 2.16 2.59
CA SER A 240 -6.45 2.61 2.62
C SER A 240 -7.43 1.45 2.82
N ALA A 241 -7.17 0.27 2.26
CA ALA A 241 -7.94 -0.93 2.54
C ALA A 241 -7.85 -1.31 4.04
N LEU A 242 -6.63 -1.34 4.59
CA LEU A 242 -6.42 -1.58 6.02
C LEU A 242 -7.05 -0.50 6.91
N GLN A 243 -7.02 0.77 6.47
CA GLN A 243 -7.68 1.88 7.15
C GLN A 243 -9.18 1.67 7.28
N LEU A 244 -9.85 1.16 6.25
CA LEU A 244 -11.29 0.86 6.30
C LEU A 244 -11.61 -0.23 7.33
N VAL A 245 -10.84 -1.32 7.30
CA VAL A 245 -11.00 -2.42 8.27
C VAL A 245 -10.74 -1.93 9.69
N GLN A 246 -9.69 -1.12 9.89
CA GLN A 246 -9.34 -0.57 11.20
C GLN A 246 -10.39 0.43 11.70
N SER A 247 -10.92 1.28 10.81
CA SER A 247 -11.98 2.23 11.14
C SER A 247 -13.27 1.51 11.56
N HIS A 248 -13.63 0.43 10.87
CA HIS A 248 -14.79 -0.38 11.25
C HIS A 248 -14.60 -1.01 12.63
N ARG A 249 -13.46 -1.67 12.87
CA ARG A 249 -13.13 -2.26 14.18
C ARG A 249 -13.16 -1.24 15.31
N GLN A 250 -12.53 -0.08 15.14
CA GLN A 250 -12.51 0.98 16.15
C GLN A 250 -13.93 1.50 16.47
N LYS A 251 -14.80 1.64 15.46
CA LYS A 251 -16.21 2.01 15.66
C LYS A 251 -16.99 0.93 16.42
N THR A 252 -16.80 -0.34 16.09
CA THR A 252 -17.47 -1.46 16.77
C THR A 252 -17.09 -1.52 18.26
N ILE A 253 -15.80 -1.37 18.58
CA ILE A 253 -15.32 -1.36 19.96
C ILE A 253 -15.86 -0.15 20.73
N ALA A 254 -15.87 1.04 20.11
CA ALA A 254 -16.43 2.24 20.72
C ALA A 254 -17.93 2.12 21.01
N ALA A 255 -18.66 1.31 20.23
CA ALA A 255 -20.06 1.00 20.44
C ALA A 255 -20.30 -0.14 21.45
N GLY A 256 -19.25 -0.62 22.15
CA GLY A 256 -19.34 -1.73 23.12
C GLY A 256 -19.40 -3.13 22.49
N GLY A 257 -19.15 -3.25 21.19
CA GLY A 257 -19.12 -4.53 20.49
C GLY A 257 -17.81 -5.31 20.71
N ALA A 258 -17.88 -6.64 20.55
CA ALA A 258 -16.72 -7.51 20.72
C ALA A 258 -15.65 -7.29 19.63
N ASP A 259 -14.38 -7.30 20.03
CA ASP A 259 -13.24 -7.22 19.11
C ASP A 259 -13.01 -8.56 18.39
N LYS A 260 -13.66 -8.74 17.24
CA LYS A 260 -13.53 -9.97 16.43
C LYS A 260 -12.22 -10.04 15.63
N LEU A 261 -11.56 -8.90 15.39
CA LEU A 261 -10.40 -8.76 14.50
C LEU A 261 -9.13 -8.44 15.29
N GLY A 262 -8.81 -9.24 16.30
CA GLY A 262 -7.66 -9.00 17.20
C GLY A 262 -6.32 -8.82 16.48
N PHE A 263 -6.10 -9.45 15.31
CA PHE A 263 -4.89 -9.23 14.50
C PHE A 263 -4.72 -7.77 14.03
N MET A 264 -5.81 -7.01 13.87
CA MET A 264 -5.74 -5.60 13.47
C MET A 264 -5.19 -4.69 14.57
N ARG A 265 -4.94 -5.20 15.79
CA ARG A 265 -4.15 -4.48 16.81
C ARG A 265 -2.69 -4.29 16.38
N LEU A 266 -2.17 -5.17 15.52
CA LEU A 266 -0.79 -5.10 15.01
C LEU A 266 -0.65 -4.01 13.94
N VAL A 267 -1.76 -3.65 13.30
CA VAL A 267 -1.84 -2.60 12.30
C VAL A 267 -1.96 -1.24 13.01
N PRO A 268 -1.26 -0.20 12.53
CA PRO A 268 -1.39 1.16 13.07
C PRO A 268 -2.84 1.67 13.12
N SER A 269 -3.05 2.76 13.84
CA SER A 269 -4.36 3.42 13.90
C SER A 269 -4.84 3.82 12.49
N ALA A 270 -6.16 3.88 12.29
CA ALA A 270 -6.73 4.33 11.02
C ALA A 270 -6.23 5.74 10.62
N LEU A 271 -6.01 6.62 11.60
CA LEU A 271 -5.47 7.96 11.38
C LEU A 271 -4.00 7.94 10.92
N SER A 272 -3.17 7.06 11.49
CA SER A 272 -1.78 6.89 11.08
C SER A 272 -1.67 6.38 9.64
N LEU A 273 -2.50 5.38 9.28
CA LEU A 273 -2.59 4.86 7.92
C LEU A 273 -3.04 5.94 6.94
N GLU A 274 -4.05 6.72 7.31
CA GLU A 274 -4.54 7.82 6.47
C GLU A 274 -3.47 8.89 6.22
N ASN A 275 -2.76 9.31 7.27
CA ASN A 275 -1.75 10.36 7.18
C ASN A 275 -0.55 9.95 6.34
N LEU A 276 -0.10 8.69 6.46
CA LEU A 276 0.96 8.17 5.63
C LEU A 276 0.49 7.97 4.18
N SER A 277 -0.69 7.39 3.99
CA SER A 277 -1.30 7.18 2.66
C SER A 277 -1.39 8.49 1.89
N TYR A 278 -1.85 9.57 2.52
CA TYR A 278 -1.91 10.88 1.86
C TYR A 278 -0.53 11.43 1.43
N ARG A 279 0.49 11.31 2.28
CA ARG A 279 1.83 11.82 1.94
C ARG A 279 2.42 11.07 0.76
N ILE A 280 2.24 9.74 0.74
CA ILE A 280 2.70 8.90 -0.37
C ILE A 280 1.87 9.19 -1.64
N ASN A 281 0.55 9.35 -1.52
CA ASN A 281 -0.33 9.71 -2.64
C ASN A 281 0.05 11.06 -3.26
N ALA A 282 0.45 12.06 -2.44
CA ALA A 282 0.92 13.34 -2.96
C ALA A 282 2.20 13.18 -3.81
N ILE A 283 3.16 12.37 -3.36
CA ILE A 283 4.38 12.07 -4.12
C ILE A 283 4.05 11.32 -5.41
N ALA A 284 3.20 10.29 -5.31
CA ALA A 284 2.77 9.48 -6.44
C ALA A 284 2.03 10.31 -7.50
N PHE A 285 1.19 11.25 -7.08
CA PHE A 285 0.48 12.19 -7.94
C PHE A 285 1.41 13.14 -8.70
N ILE A 286 2.48 13.62 -8.07
CA ILE A 286 3.51 14.41 -8.76
C ILE A 286 4.15 13.56 -9.88
N GLY A 287 4.54 12.32 -9.57
CA GLY A 287 5.06 11.41 -10.60
C GLY A 287 4.04 11.08 -11.70
N TRP A 288 2.76 10.93 -11.36
CA TRP A 288 1.72 10.68 -12.36
C TRP A 288 1.49 11.91 -13.24
N THR A 289 1.64 13.11 -12.71
CA THR A 289 1.60 14.36 -13.51
C THR A 289 2.72 14.38 -14.55
N PHE A 290 3.95 14.00 -14.16
CA PHE A 290 5.04 13.84 -15.13
C PHE A 290 4.77 12.71 -16.12
N THR A 291 4.11 11.63 -15.69
CA THR A 291 3.68 10.55 -16.59
C THR A 291 2.78 11.08 -17.69
N LEU A 292 1.76 11.89 -17.36
CA LEU A 292 0.89 12.53 -18.35
C LEU A 292 1.67 13.46 -19.29
N MET A 293 2.52 14.33 -18.73
CA MET A 293 3.31 15.28 -19.52
C MET A 293 4.28 14.60 -20.49
N PHE A 294 5.08 13.65 -20.01
CA PHE A 294 6.03 12.93 -20.84
C PHE A 294 5.34 11.97 -21.82
N GLY A 295 4.16 11.47 -21.46
CA GLY A 295 3.32 10.68 -22.36
C GLY A 295 2.87 11.51 -23.56
N ALA A 296 2.39 12.73 -23.33
CA ALA A 296 1.99 13.64 -24.41
C ALA A 296 3.15 14.03 -25.34
N ILE A 297 4.33 14.30 -24.78
CA ILE A 297 5.53 14.63 -25.60
C ILE A 297 5.98 13.41 -26.41
N TRP A 298 5.93 12.20 -25.82
CA TRP A 298 6.25 10.99 -26.55
C TRP A 298 5.23 10.72 -27.68
N ALA A 299 3.94 10.96 -27.43
CA ALA A 299 2.89 10.81 -28.42
C ALA A 299 3.12 11.71 -29.65
N GLU A 300 3.58 12.95 -29.44
CA GLU A 300 3.94 13.85 -30.53
C GLU A 300 5.05 13.25 -31.40
N LYS A 301 6.11 12.72 -30.78
CA LYS A 301 7.22 12.11 -31.53
C LYS A 301 6.84 10.81 -32.24
N ALA A 302 5.94 10.02 -31.65
CA ALA A 302 5.56 8.72 -32.20
C ALA A 302 4.48 8.82 -33.30
N TRP A 303 3.52 9.73 -33.15
CA TRP A 303 2.33 9.81 -34.01
C TRP A 303 2.03 11.22 -34.55
N GLY A 304 2.89 12.20 -34.30
CA GLY A 304 2.76 13.57 -34.82
C GLY A 304 1.72 14.44 -34.08
N ARG A 305 1.21 14.01 -32.92
CA ARG A 305 0.27 14.78 -32.10
C ARG A 305 0.46 14.53 -30.61
N PHE A 306 0.27 15.55 -29.77
CA PHE A 306 0.41 15.45 -28.31
C PHE A 306 -0.69 14.64 -27.63
N TRP A 307 -1.88 14.57 -28.23
CA TRP A 307 -3.05 13.91 -27.66
C TRP A 307 -3.96 13.44 -28.79
N GLY A 308 -4.42 12.20 -28.71
CA GLY A 308 -5.31 11.54 -29.66
C GLY A 308 -6.68 11.17 -29.11
N TRP A 309 -6.98 11.44 -27.83
CA TRP A 309 -8.20 11.00 -27.15
C TRP A 309 -8.40 9.48 -27.20
N ASP A 310 -7.30 8.73 -27.26
CA ASP A 310 -7.39 7.28 -27.22
C ASP A 310 -7.77 6.81 -25.81
N THR A 311 -8.25 5.57 -25.69
CA THR A 311 -8.78 5.09 -24.40
C THR A 311 -7.71 5.16 -23.30
N LYS A 312 -6.45 4.90 -23.60
CA LYS A 312 -5.37 4.90 -22.59
C LYS A 312 -4.99 6.30 -22.12
N GLU A 313 -4.94 7.26 -23.04
CA GLU A 313 -4.78 8.68 -22.77
C GLU A 313 -5.94 9.20 -21.89
N VAL A 314 -7.19 8.90 -22.27
CA VAL A 314 -8.37 9.31 -21.50
C VAL A 314 -8.33 8.73 -20.08
N TRP A 315 -8.00 7.44 -19.93
CA TRP A 315 -7.94 6.82 -18.61
C TRP A 315 -6.77 7.31 -17.76
N THR A 316 -5.62 7.64 -18.35
CA THR A 316 -4.53 8.28 -17.58
C THR A 316 -4.95 9.65 -17.04
N PHE A 317 -5.74 10.40 -17.83
CA PHE A 317 -6.35 11.65 -17.38
C PHE A 317 -7.41 11.44 -16.30
N VAL A 318 -8.28 10.43 -16.43
CA VAL A 318 -9.25 10.06 -15.38
C VAL A 318 -8.55 9.73 -14.06
N ILE A 319 -7.48 8.94 -14.09
CA ILE A 319 -6.67 8.64 -12.89
C ILE A 319 -6.13 9.93 -12.27
N TRP A 320 -5.59 10.83 -13.10
CA TRP A 320 -5.10 12.12 -12.64
C TRP A 320 -6.20 12.95 -11.96
N VAL A 321 -7.39 13.04 -12.57
CA VAL A 321 -8.54 13.78 -12.01
C VAL A 321 -9.02 13.17 -10.69
N VAL A 322 -9.09 11.83 -10.58
CA VAL A 322 -9.51 11.16 -9.34
C VAL A 322 -8.52 11.42 -8.21
N TYR A 323 -7.21 11.32 -8.46
CA TYR A 323 -6.20 11.62 -7.44
C TYR A 323 -6.08 13.12 -7.12
N ALA A 324 -6.23 14.00 -8.10
CA ALA A 324 -6.34 15.44 -7.88
C ALA A 324 -7.55 15.76 -7.00
N GLY A 325 -8.70 15.15 -7.29
CA GLY A 325 -9.92 15.25 -6.49
C GLY A 325 -9.74 14.73 -5.07
N TYR A 326 -9.04 13.60 -4.89
CA TYR A 326 -8.66 13.07 -3.58
C TYR A 326 -7.82 14.06 -2.78
N LEU A 327 -6.73 14.59 -3.36
CA LEU A 327 -5.86 15.55 -2.69
C LEU A 327 -6.59 16.86 -2.38
N HIS A 328 -7.39 17.37 -3.33
CA HIS A 328 -8.19 18.57 -3.17
C HIS A 328 -9.23 18.39 -2.07
N ALA A 329 -10.03 17.32 -2.08
CA ALA A 329 -11.05 17.06 -1.08
C ALA A 329 -10.47 16.97 0.34
N ARG A 330 -9.25 16.43 0.47
CA ARG A 330 -8.56 16.35 1.76
C ARG A 330 -7.99 17.70 2.20
N ALA A 331 -7.45 18.48 1.28
CA ALA A 331 -6.83 19.78 1.57
C ALA A 331 -7.86 20.90 1.82
N THR A 332 -8.95 20.95 1.06
CA THR A 332 -9.93 22.06 1.10
C THR A 332 -11.20 21.71 1.88
N ARG A 333 -11.77 20.53 1.62
CA ARG A 333 -13.05 20.10 2.21
C ARG A 333 -12.90 19.28 3.49
N GLY A 334 -11.67 19.04 3.95
CA GLY A 334 -11.40 18.30 5.18
C GLY A 334 -11.91 16.85 5.15
N TRP A 335 -12.03 16.24 3.97
CA TRP A 335 -12.44 14.84 3.87
C TRP A 335 -11.41 13.94 4.55
N THR A 336 -11.85 13.23 5.59
CA THR A 336 -11.01 12.34 6.41
C THR A 336 -11.72 11.00 6.63
N GLY A 337 -10.98 10.03 7.14
CA GLY A 337 -11.50 8.70 7.47
C GLY A 337 -11.98 7.91 6.24
N THR A 338 -13.14 7.27 6.38
CA THR A 338 -13.70 6.30 5.42
C THR A 338 -13.87 6.88 4.01
N ARG A 339 -14.27 8.15 3.88
CA ARG A 339 -14.52 8.80 2.58
C ARG A 339 -13.22 8.97 1.78
N ALA A 340 -12.16 9.44 2.44
CA ALA A 340 -10.85 9.61 1.83
C ALA A 340 -10.23 8.25 1.44
N ALA A 341 -10.42 7.21 2.27
CA ALA A 341 -9.95 5.86 1.96
C ALA A 341 -10.60 5.30 0.68
N TRP A 342 -11.92 5.48 0.51
CA TRP A 342 -12.62 5.07 -0.71
C TRP A 342 -12.14 5.80 -1.97
N LEU A 343 -11.88 7.11 -1.89
CA LEU A 343 -11.32 7.85 -3.02
C LEU A 343 -9.95 7.31 -3.44
N SER A 344 -9.07 6.98 -2.48
CA SER A 344 -7.77 6.37 -2.79
C SER A 344 -7.91 4.97 -3.40
N ILE A 345 -8.90 4.19 -2.95
CA ILE A 345 -9.19 2.86 -3.51
C ILE A 345 -9.70 2.98 -4.94
N VAL A 346 -10.68 3.86 -5.20
CA VAL A 346 -11.22 4.11 -6.54
C VAL A 346 -10.11 4.58 -7.48
N GLY A 347 -9.25 5.51 -7.04
CA GLY A 347 -8.10 5.96 -7.83
C GLY A 347 -7.18 4.81 -8.25
N TYR A 348 -6.88 3.88 -7.35
CA TYR A 348 -6.07 2.71 -7.68
C TYR A 348 -6.80 1.73 -8.60
N LEU A 349 -8.11 1.54 -8.40
CA LEU A 349 -8.92 0.72 -9.32
C LEU A 349 -8.92 1.30 -10.73
N CYS A 350 -8.91 2.63 -10.89
CA CYS A 350 -8.72 3.26 -12.20
C CYS A 350 -7.34 2.96 -12.79
N VAL A 351 -6.28 2.93 -11.98
CA VAL A 351 -4.92 2.53 -12.43
C VAL A 351 -4.93 1.09 -12.93
N VAL A 352 -5.52 0.16 -12.15
CA VAL A 352 -5.64 -1.25 -12.55
C VAL A 352 -6.46 -1.38 -13.82
N PHE A 353 -7.61 -0.71 -13.92
CA PHE A 353 -8.47 -0.74 -15.10
C PHE A 353 -7.74 -0.24 -16.35
N ASN A 354 -7.02 0.88 -16.26
CA ASN A 354 -6.22 1.41 -17.36
C ASN A 354 -5.10 0.45 -17.77
N PHE A 355 -4.48 -0.22 -16.81
CA PHE A 355 -3.38 -1.12 -17.09
C PHE A 355 -3.83 -2.47 -17.66
N THR A 356 -4.96 -3.02 -17.22
CA THR A 356 -5.43 -4.35 -17.65
C THR A 356 -6.51 -4.25 -18.72
N ILE A 357 -7.66 -3.69 -18.37
CA ILE A 357 -8.85 -3.69 -19.22
C ILE A 357 -8.64 -2.84 -20.46
N VAL A 358 -8.06 -1.64 -20.33
CA VAL A 358 -7.81 -0.76 -21.48
C VAL A 358 -6.80 -1.38 -22.44
N ASN A 359 -5.75 -2.03 -21.94
CA ASN A 359 -4.80 -2.72 -22.80
C ASN A 359 -5.43 -3.94 -23.49
N GLN A 360 -6.36 -4.65 -22.84
CA GLN A 360 -6.90 -5.90 -23.37
C GLN A 360 -8.09 -5.72 -24.32
N PHE A 361 -9.00 -4.80 -24.00
CA PHE A 361 -10.32 -4.75 -24.62
C PHE A 361 -10.54 -3.54 -25.52
N PHE A 362 -9.63 -2.56 -25.49
CA PHE A 362 -9.76 -1.35 -26.29
C PHE A 362 -8.62 -1.26 -27.29
N ASN A 363 -8.99 -1.15 -28.57
CA ASN A 363 -8.04 -0.92 -29.64
C ASN A 363 -7.59 0.55 -29.61
N GLY A 364 -6.28 0.77 -29.59
CA GLY A 364 -5.68 2.10 -29.58
C GLY A 364 -4.20 2.03 -29.90
N LEU A 365 -3.61 3.18 -30.23
CA LEU A 365 -2.18 3.29 -30.59
C LEU A 365 -1.24 2.89 -29.45
N HIS A 366 -1.78 2.80 -28.22
CA HIS A 366 -1.06 2.41 -27.02
C HIS A 366 -1.48 1.04 -26.46
N SER A 367 -2.25 0.23 -27.20
CA SER A 367 -2.49 -1.14 -26.76
C SER A 367 -1.21 -1.95 -26.96
N TYR A 368 -0.67 -2.44 -25.84
CA TYR A 368 0.53 -3.28 -25.80
C TYR A 368 0.21 -4.63 -25.15
N SER A 369 -1.02 -5.14 -25.36
CA SER A 369 -1.49 -6.43 -24.86
C SER A 369 -0.52 -7.56 -25.15
N GLY A 370 0.13 -7.51 -26.33
CA GLY A 370 0.92 -8.62 -26.85
C GLY A 370 0.06 -9.83 -27.24
N LEU A 371 -1.27 -9.65 -27.25
CA LEU A 371 -2.30 -10.62 -27.61
C LEU A 371 -2.99 -10.21 -28.91
#